data_AF-A0A843V9G0-F1
#
_entry.id   AF-A0A843V9G0-F1
#
_cell.length_a   1.000
_cell.length_b   1.000
_cell.length_c   1.000
_cell.angle_alpha   90.00
_cell.angle_beta   90.00
_cell.angle_gamma   90.00
#
_symmetry.space_group_name_H-M   'P 1'
#
loop_
_entity.id
_entity.type
_entity.pdbx_description
1 polymer ?
#
loop_
_entity_poly.entity_id
_entity_poly.type
_entity_poly.pdbx_seq_one_letter_code
_entity_poly.pdbx_strand_id
1 'polypeptide(L)'
;MKIRDLSPGTLYTARLIYKLSVVNFGFEGPFRSSVSVGRRTSEREVFMDLDEQPRGRRDGWMELKLGEFSVRTGENGTVQFGLKETERLNWKRGLVIEGIEIRPVWMSSTDHDSGAEPLDESEAERLLPSDYEEILSRCVNPPNVSSKLDLYLQLCNSILTDERRKRFMLERSTGKKCYVLSARDLDITWGNDQRYWRWESAPENSRFSEVAKLLQVCWLNIAGRINICELTPDTEYGVYLIYSIQNGSFGLYGSQEASVAVGQIISQQRKVHLMRDHDGWLEVELGDFRVDDVSDENEIVQFELKEDSRFNSSPGLKEDKMLNWKSGLIIEGIEVKPTMEAKH
;
A
#
# COMPACT_ATOMS: atom_id res chain seq x y z
N MET A 1 18.90 -5.87 7.23
CA MET A 1 18.51 -5.59 5.82
C MET A 1 19.75 -5.70 4.93
N LYS A 2 19.67 -6.19 3.68
CA LYS A 2 20.84 -6.18 2.80
C LYS A 2 21.04 -4.78 2.22
N ILE A 3 22.28 -4.33 2.20
CA ILE A 3 22.63 -2.99 1.70
C ILE A 3 22.25 -2.81 0.23
N ARG A 4 22.30 -3.88 -0.58
CA ARG A 4 21.92 -3.88 -2.00
C ARG A 4 20.44 -3.53 -2.26
N ASP A 5 19.61 -3.58 -1.22
CA ASP A 5 18.18 -3.26 -1.30
C ASP A 5 17.93 -1.75 -1.08
N LEU A 6 19.00 -0.95 -0.97
CA LEU A 6 18.98 0.49 -0.69
C LEU A 6 19.75 1.28 -1.74
N SER A 7 19.25 2.46 -2.11
CA SER A 7 19.95 3.40 -2.97
C SER A 7 21.21 3.96 -2.27
N PRO A 8 22.41 3.79 -2.86
CA PRO A 8 23.63 4.40 -2.34
C PRO A 8 23.53 5.93 -2.30
N GLY A 9 24.26 6.56 -1.37
CA GLY A 9 24.28 8.03 -1.22
C GLY A 9 23.00 8.62 -0.61
N THR A 10 21.97 7.82 -0.35
CA THR A 10 20.73 8.27 0.29
C THR A 10 20.84 8.18 1.82
N LEU A 11 20.44 9.24 2.52
CA LEU A 11 20.23 9.21 3.97
C LEU A 11 18.87 8.55 4.25
N TYR A 12 18.84 7.57 5.15
CA TYR A 12 17.62 6.90 5.58
C TYR A 12 17.40 7.11 7.07
N THR A 13 16.14 7.17 7.48
CA THR A 13 15.71 6.99 8.86
C THR A 13 15.18 5.56 9.05
N ALA A 14 15.65 4.86 10.07
CA ALA A 14 15.07 3.62 10.56
C ALA A 14 14.08 3.89 11.70
N ARG A 15 12.87 3.32 11.60
CA ARG A 15 11.82 3.40 12.62
C ARG A 15 11.37 2.02 13.04
N LEU A 16 11.27 1.78 14.34
CA LEU A 16 10.63 0.61 14.92
C LEU A 16 9.11 0.84 14.97
N ILE A 17 8.35 -0.10 14.43
CA ILE A 17 6.89 -0.10 14.50
C ILE A 17 6.44 -1.16 15.49
N TYR A 18 5.72 -0.74 16.52
CA TYR A 18 5.38 -1.58 17.66
C TYR A 18 4.10 -1.16 18.38
N LYS A 19 3.55 -2.05 19.21
CA LYS A 19 2.42 -1.82 20.09
C LYS A 19 2.77 -2.29 21.50
N LEU A 20 2.18 -1.63 22.49
CA LEU A 20 2.17 -2.12 23.87
C LEU A 20 0.78 -2.68 24.15
N SER A 21 0.73 -3.93 24.61
CA SER A 21 -0.52 -4.57 24.98
C SER A 21 -1.12 -3.89 26.22
N VAL A 22 -2.43 -4.07 26.43
CA VAL A 22 -3.16 -3.53 27.60
C VAL A 22 -2.47 -3.85 28.92
N VAL A 23 -1.83 -5.02 29.02
CA VAL A 23 -0.98 -5.40 30.16
C VAL A 23 0.48 -5.34 29.74
N ASN A 24 1.09 -4.17 29.91
CA ASN A 24 2.52 -3.97 29.66
C ASN A 24 3.23 -3.41 30.90
N PHE A 25 4.54 -3.69 31.02
CA PHE A 25 5.41 -3.10 32.04
C PHE A 25 6.88 -3.19 31.62
N GLY A 26 7.71 -2.32 32.20
CA GLY A 26 9.16 -2.33 32.00
C GLY A 26 9.66 -1.50 30.81
N PHE A 27 8.83 -0.61 30.24
CA PHE A 27 9.17 0.28 29.11
C PHE A 27 9.32 1.77 29.48
N GLU A 28 9.12 2.11 30.75
CA GLU A 28 9.21 3.48 31.29
C GLU A 28 10.64 4.06 31.27
N GLY A 29 11.65 3.20 31.07
CA GLY A 29 13.06 3.58 31.10
C GLY A 29 13.65 3.85 29.71
N PRO A 30 14.83 4.50 29.65
CA PRO A 30 15.53 4.73 28.40
C PRO A 30 16.05 3.43 27.79
N PHE A 31 15.98 3.36 26.46
CA PHE A 31 16.62 2.35 25.63
C PHE A 31 17.71 3.00 24.80
N ARG A 32 18.79 2.26 24.58
CA ARG A 32 19.83 2.55 23.60
C ARG A 32 19.44 1.95 22.27
N SER A 33 19.06 2.80 21.32
CA SER A 33 18.92 2.37 19.93
C SER A 33 20.27 2.47 19.22
N SER A 34 20.48 1.58 18.26
CA SER A 34 21.66 1.60 17.40
C SER A 34 21.31 1.31 15.94
N VAL A 35 22.03 1.95 15.03
CA VAL A 35 22.01 1.65 13.59
C VAL A 35 23.43 1.49 13.11
N SER A 36 23.74 0.33 12.54
CA SER A 36 25.09 -0.01 12.09
C SER A 36 25.13 -0.35 10.60
N VAL A 37 26.08 0.24 9.89
CA VAL A 37 26.41 -0.02 8.48
C VAL A 37 27.89 -0.33 8.41
N GLY A 38 28.25 -1.59 8.14
CA GLY A 38 29.65 -2.02 8.17
C GLY A 38 30.29 -1.80 9.55
N ARG A 39 31.33 -0.94 9.60
CA ARG A 39 32.02 -0.57 10.86
C ARG A 39 31.48 0.71 11.52
N ARG A 40 30.50 1.36 10.89
CA ARG A 40 29.89 2.59 11.40
C ARG A 40 28.70 2.23 12.25
N THR A 41 28.65 2.75 13.47
CA THR A 41 27.50 2.61 14.36
C THR A 41 27.09 3.99 14.85
N SER A 42 25.81 4.32 14.70
CA SER A 42 25.17 5.43 15.39
C SER A 42 24.37 4.88 16.56
N GLU A 43 24.49 5.48 17.73
CA GLU A 43 23.67 5.12 18.90
C GLU A 43 22.99 6.36 19.46
N ARG A 44 21.81 6.17 20.05
CA ARG A 44 21.11 7.23 20.77
C ARG A 44 20.21 6.65 21.85
N GLU A 45 19.85 7.51 22.80
CA GLU A 45 18.83 7.18 23.78
C GLU A 45 17.43 7.48 23.21
N VAL A 46 16.49 6.56 23.45
CA VAL A 46 15.09 6.61 23.02
C VAL A 46 14.17 6.08 24.11
N PHE A 47 12.91 6.51 24.08
CA PHE A 47 11.89 6.07 25.03
C PHE A 47 10.72 5.40 24.29
N MET A 48 10.18 4.33 24.87
CA MET A 48 9.08 3.56 24.25
C MET A 48 7.70 3.89 24.85
N ASP A 49 7.66 4.57 25.98
CA ASP A 49 6.43 4.79 26.74
C ASP A 49 6.47 6.16 27.46
N LEU A 50 6.96 7.19 26.77
CA LEU A 50 6.99 8.56 27.27
C LEU A 50 6.14 9.45 26.35
N ASP A 51 5.29 10.31 26.90
CA ASP A 51 4.31 11.10 26.13
C ASP A 51 4.91 11.96 25.00
N GLU A 52 6.22 12.24 25.03
CA GLU A 52 6.94 13.00 23.99
C GLU A 52 7.60 12.11 22.90
N GLN A 53 7.79 10.80 23.16
CA GLN A 53 8.37 9.79 22.26
C GLN A 53 7.87 8.40 22.72
N PRO A 54 7.03 7.64 21.98
CA PRO A 54 6.83 7.52 20.52
C PRO A 54 5.64 8.30 19.95
N ARG A 55 5.54 8.39 18.61
CA ARG A 55 4.34 8.94 17.95
C ARG A 55 3.34 7.81 17.67
N GLY A 56 2.10 8.01 18.11
CA GLY A 56 0.97 7.18 17.66
C GLY A 56 0.73 7.37 16.16
N ARG A 57 0.54 6.27 15.45
CA ARG A 57 0.16 6.22 14.04
C ARG A 57 -1.35 6.04 13.91
N ARG A 58 -1.88 6.32 12.71
CA ARG A 58 -3.32 6.20 12.40
C ARG A 58 -3.83 4.75 12.39
N ASP A 59 -2.93 3.77 12.31
CA ASP A 59 -3.18 2.32 12.36
C ASP A 59 -3.15 1.75 13.81
N GLY A 60 -3.08 2.64 14.80
CA GLY A 60 -2.97 2.29 16.21
C GLY A 60 -1.61 1.72 16.61
N TRP A 61 -0.65 1.61 15.69
CA TRP A 61 0.74 1.28 16.01
C TRP A 61 1.49 2.53 16.48
N MET A 62 2.63 2.32 17.12
CA MET A 62 3.54 3.37 17.54
C MET A 62 4.78 3.33 16.68
N GLU A 63 5.29 4.51 16.30
CA GLU A 63 6.59 4.65 15.63
C GLU A 63 7.66 5.22 16.57
N LEU A 64 8.81 4.56 16.61
CA LEU A 64 10.00 5.02 17.31
C LEU A 64 11.19 5.14 16.36
N LYS A 65 11.74 6.35 16.22
CA LYS A 65 12.94 6.61 15.40
C LYS A 65 14.19 6.03 16.07
N LEU A 66 14.73 4.94 15.50
CA LEU A 66 15.93 4.28 16.00
C LEU A 66 17.21 5.04 15.63
N GLY A 67 17.23 5.70 14.47
CA GLY A 67 18.38 6.47 14.01
C GLY A 67 18.36 6.72 12.51
N GLU A 68 19.40 7.39 12.04
CA GLU A 68 19.64 7.65 10.62
C GLU A 68 20.93 6.98 10.16
N PHE A 69 20.96 6.57 8.90
CA PHE A 69 22.12 5.92 8.30
C PHE A 69 22.18 6.16 6.80
N SER A 70 23.38 6.07 6.22
CA SER A 70 23.61 6.18 4.79
C SER A 70 24.53 5.06 4.33
N VAL A 71 24.24 4.52 3.15
CA VAL A 71 25.06 3.52 2.47
C VAL A 71 25.96 4.21 1.45
N ARG A 72 27.25 3.88 1.43
CA ARG A 72 28.18 4.41 0.42
C ARG A 72 28.19 3.56 -0.85
N THR A 73 28.53 4.18 -1.99
CA THR A 73 28.69 3.47 -3.27
C THR A 73 29.76 2.38 -3.13
N GLY A 74 29.41 1.14 -3.50
CA GLY A 74 30.29 -0.04 -3.37
C GLY A 74 30.34 -0.68 -1.97
N GLU A 75 29.61 -0.15 -0.99
CA GLU A 75 29.49 -0.76 0.34
C GLU A 75 28.56 -1.98 0.26
N ASN A 76 29.04 -3.13 0.75
CA ASN A 76 28.31 -4.39 0.72
C ASN A 76 28.11 -4.91 2.14
N GLY A 77 27.06 -5.72 2.34
CA GLY A 77 26.74 -6.32 3.63
C GLY A 77 25.32 -6.05 4.07
N THR A 78 25.12 -5.88 5.37
CA THR A 78 23.81 -5.64 5.97
C THR A 78 23.81 -4.41 6.86
N VAL A 79 22.66 -3.74 6.88
CA VAL A 79 22.34 -2.75 7.91
C VAL A 79 21.77 -3.51 9.11
N GLN A 80 22.33 -3.24 10.28
CA GLN A 80 21.91 -3.79 11.57
C GLN A 80 21.22 -2.72 12.40
N PHE A 81 20.13 -3.10 13.06
CA PHE A 81 19.36 -2.24 13.95
C PHE A 81 19.34 -2.88 15.33
N GLY A 82 19.55 -2.07 16.36
CA GLY A 82 19.53 -2.52 17.75
C GLY A 82 18.63 -1.64 18.60
N LEU A 83 18.01 -2.26 19.60
CA LEU A 83 17.36 -1.58 20.70
C LEU A 83 17.70 -2.38 21.96
N LYS A 84 18.48 -1.78 22.86
CA LYS A 84 18.99 -2.43 24.06
C LYS A 84 18.71 -1.56 25.28
N GLU A 85 18.36 -2.19 26.38
CA GLU A 85 18.24 -1.49 27.66
C GLU A 85 19.58 -0.89 28.12
N THR A 86 19.52 0.29 28.75
CA THR A 86 20.71 0.99 29.24
C THR A 86 21.15 0.47 30.60
N GLU A 87 20.30 0.47 31.64
CA GLU A 87 20.78 0.23 33.01
C GLU A 87 19.80 -0.44 34.00
N ARG A 88 18.49 -0.51 33.72
CA ARG A 88 17.51 -1.07 34.67
C ARG A 88 17.04 -2.45 34.23
N LEU A 89 17.52 -3.56 34.80
CA LEU A 89 17.15 -4.94 34.40
C LEU A 89 15.69 -5.34 34.71
N ASN A 90 14.73 -4.49 34.35
CA ASN A 90 13.31 -4.72 34.54
C ASN A 90 12.84 -5.79 33.58
N TRP A 91 12.05 -6.72 34.12
CA TRP A 91 11.29 -7.64 33.30
C TRP A 91 10.37 -6.83 32.38
N LYS A 92 10.29 -7.25 31.12
CA LYS A 92 9.48 -6.59 30.09
C LYS A 92 8.38 -7.52 29.63
N ARG A 93 7.17 -6.98 29.53
CA ARG A 93 6.01 -7.72 29.02
C ARG A 93 5.16 -6.80 28.18
N GLY A 94 4.60 -7.34 27.09
CA GLY A 94 3.55 -6.68 26.33
C GLY A 94 4.04 -5.89 25.12
N LEU A 95 5.31 -6.00 24.73
CA LEU A 95 5.80 -5.45 23.46
C LEU A 95 5.44 -6.36 22.30
N VAL A 96 4.72 -5.81 21.31
CA VAL A 96 4.42 -6.43 20.02
C VAL A 96 5.15 -5.64 18.95
N ILE A 97 5.94 -6.31 18.09
CA ILE A 97 6.72 -5.65 17.04
C ILE A 97 6.14 -6.06 15.68
N GLU A 98 5.82 -5.06 14.86
CA GLU A 98 5.46 -5.26 13.45
C GLU A 98 6.72 -5.38 12.59
N GLY A 99 7.67 -4.45 12.77
CA GLY A 99 8.93 -4.48 12.03
C GLY A 99 9.74 -3.20 12.10
N ILE A 100 10.66 -3.06 11.15
CA ILE A 100 11.49 -1.87 10.94
C ILE A 100 11.10 -1.24 9.60
N GLU A 101 10.62 0.00 9.64
CA GLU A 101 10.39 0.82 8.45
C GLU A 101 11.62 1.69 8.16
N ILE A 102 12.03 1.74 6.89
CA ILE A 102 13.18 2.50 6.44
C ILE A 102 12.68 3.53 5.43
N ARG A 103 12.87 4.81 5.76
CA ARG A 103 12.38 5.92 4.94
C ARG A 103 13.54 6.82 4.53
N PRO A 104 13.68 7.20 3.24
CA PRO A 104 14.68 8.20 2.85
C PRO A 104 14.39 9.54 3.54
N VAL A 105 15.45 10.23 3.95
CA VAL A 105 15.42 11.59 4.50
C VAL A 105 15.87 12.52 3.40
N TRP A 106 14.94 13.33 2.91
CA TRP A 106 15.27 14.41 1.99
C TRP A 106 15.82 15.55 2.84
N MET A 107 17.13 15.78 2.78
CA MET A 107 17.75 16.93 3.43
C MET A 107 17.16 18.21 2.82
N SER A 108 16.59 19.07 3.66
CA SER A 108 16.52 20.49 3.33
C SER A 108 17.94 20.98 3.12
N SER A 109 18.21 21.51 1.93
CA SER A 109 19.42 22.24 1.50
C SER A 109 20.42 22.54 2.63
N THR A 110 21.46 21.71 2.70
CA THR A 110 22.87 22.05 2.95
C THR A 110 23.60 20.75 3.25
N ASP A 111 24.18 20.14 2.23
CA ASP A 111 25.56 19.60 2.24
C ASP A 111 25.82 18.91 0.90
N HIS A 112 26.74 19.51 0.13
CA HIS A 112 27.27 18.98 -1.10
C HIS A 112 28.06 17.69 -0.82
N ASP A 113 27.53 16.53 -1.22
CA ASP A 113 28.24 15.40 -1.86
C ASP A 113 27.39 14.12 -1.84
N SER A 114 26.28 14.12 -2.58
CA SER A 114 25.59 12.91 -3.02
C SER A 114 25.06 13.16 -4.42
N GLY A 115 25.58 12.45 -5.43
CA GLY A 115 25.19 12.59 -6.84
C GLY A 115 23.75 12.18 -7.19
N ALA A 116 22.80 12.29 -6.25
CA ALA A 116 21.38 12.43 -6.54
C ALA A 116 21.07 13.91 -6.35
N GLU A 117 20.82 14.63 -7.44
CA GLU A 117 20.40 16.03 -7.36
C GLU A 117 19.12 16.10 -6.51
N PRO A 118 19.03 17.04 -5.55
CA PRO A 118 17.79 17.29 -4.83
C PRO A 118 16.68 17.55 -5.86
N LEU A 119 15.49 16.98 -5.65
CA LEU A 119 14.32 17.34 -6.45
C LEU A 119 14.15 18.85 -6.42
N ASP A 120 14.36 19.48 -7.57
CA ASP A 120 14.24 20.91 -7.79
C ASP A 120 13.00 21.22 -8.65
N GLU A 121 12.77 22.50 -8.93
CA GLU A 121 11.62 22.92 -9.75
C GLU A 121 11.65 22.34 -11.16
N SER A 122 12.84 22.20 -11.76
CA SER A 122 12.98 21.70 -13.13
C SER A 122 12.61 20.22 -13.22
N GLU A 123 13.09 19.41 -12.27
CA GLU A 123 12.78 17.99 -12.22
C GLU A 123 11.32 17.76 -11.82
N ALA A 124 10.77 18.56 -10.89
CA ALA A 124 9.35 18.52 -10.58
C ALA A 124 8.48 18.88 -11.79
N GLU A 125 8.85 19.89 -12.57
CA GLU A 125 8.16 20.27 -13.80
C GLU A 125 8.20 19.15 -14.85
N ARG A 126 9.30 18.39 -14.93
CA ARG A 126 9.44 17.23 -15.81
C ARG A 126 8.60 16.03 -15.37
N LEU A 127 8.44 15.83 -14.05
CA LEU A 127 7.74 14.69 -13.46
C LEU A 127 6.24 14.93 -13.27
N LEU A 128 5.77 16.17 -13.35
CA LEU A 128 4.34 16.49 -13.34
C LEU A 128 3.68 15.97 -14.63
N PRO A 129 2.57 15.22 -14.54
CA PRO A 129 1.81 14.83 -15.72
C PRO A 129 1.33 16.06 -16.49
N SER A 130 1.33 16.01 -17.82
CA SER A 130 0.85 17.13 -18.66
C SER A 130 -0.61 17.52 -18.41
N ASP A 131 -1.42 16.57 -17.94
CA ASP A 131 -2.83 16.71 -17.61
C ASP A 131 -3.09 16.99 -16.12
N TYR A 132 -2.09 17.43 -15.35
CA TYR A 132 -2.26 17.68 -13.92
C TYR A 132 -3.41 18.65 -13.62
N GLU A 133 -3.66 19.65 -14.46
CA GLU A 133 -4.77 20.61 -14.27
C GLU A 133 -6.15 19.94 -14.32
N GLU A 134 -6.32 18.95 -15.21
CA GLU A 134 -7.54 18.15 -15.29
C GLU A 134 -7.72 17.31 -14.02
N ILE A 135 -6.65 16.70 -13.52
CA ILE A 135 -6.65 15.96 -12.26
C ILE A 135 -7.05 16.88 -11.10
N LEU A 136 -6.50 18.10 -11.05
CA LEU A 136 -6.83 19.10 -10.05
C LEU A 136 -8.31 19.53 -10.11
N SER A 137 -8.90 19.61 -11.30
CA SER A 137 -10.31 19.96 -11.46
C SER A 137 -11.27 18.92 -10.83
N ARG A 138 -10.83 17.66 -10.74
CA ARG A 138 -11.58 16.55 -10.12
C ARG A 138 -11.32 16.40 -8.63
N CYS A 139 -10.40 17.18 -8.06
CA CYS A 139 -10.03 17.10 -6.65
C CYS A 139 -11.11 17.66 -5.74
N VAL A 140 -11.39 16.93 -4.66
CA VAL A 140 -12.38 17.35 -3.66
C VAL A 140 -11.90 18.59 -2.88
N ASN A 141 -10.59 18.68 -2.64
CA ASN A 141 -9.93 19.84 -2.06
C ASN A 141 -8.65 20.10 -2.86
N PRO A 142 -8.69 20.96 -3.89
CA PRO A 142 -7.54 21.24 -4.71
C PRO A 142 -6.39 21.81 -3.87
N PRO A 143 -5.15 21.33 -4.08
CA PRO A 143 -3.97 21.88 -3.45
C PRO A 143 -3.78 23.35 -3.82
N ASN A 144 -3.72 24.23 -2.81
CA ASN A 144 -3.39 25.64 -3.00
C ASN A 144 -1.88 25.83 -2.81
N VAL A 145 -1.13 25.75 -3.90
CA VAL A 145 0.33 25.78 -3.92
C VAL A 145 0.85 26.84 -4.88
N SER A 146 1.97 27.46 -4.52
CA SER A 146 2.60 28.54 -5.29
C SER A 146 3.74 28.08 -6.19
N SER A 147 4.13 26.81 -6.14
CA SER A 147 5.27 26.25 -6.87
C SER A 147 4.96 24.88 -7.49
N LYS A 148 5.70 24.50 -8.56
CA LYS A 148 5.53 23.19 -9.21
C LYS A 148 6.12 22.07 -8.33
N LEU A 149 7.21 22.35 -7.63
CA LEU A 149 7.78 21.43 -6.65
C LEU A 149 6.80 21.09 -5.52
N ASP A 150 6.14 22.08 -4.92
CA ASP A 150 5.15 21.84 -3.85
C ASP A 150 3.94 21.07 -4.38
N LEU A 151 3.49 21.40 -5.60
CA LEU A 151 2.42 20.67 -6.27
C LEU A 151 2.80 19.20 -6.43
N TYR A 152 3.96 18.92 -7.02
CA TYR A 152 4.46 17.57 -7.22
C TYR A 152 4.53 16.77 -5.91
N LEU A 153 5.09 17.37 -4.86
CA LEU A 153 5.20 16.75 -3.54
C LEU A 153 3.83 16.44 -2.92
N GLN A 154 2.83 17.31 -3.13
CA GLN A 154 1.47 17.05 -2.68
C GLN A 154 0.78 15.95 -3.49
N LEU A 155 0.96 15.91 -4.81
CA LEU A 155 0.46 14.83 -5.65
C LEU A 155 1.11 13.48 -5.28
N CYS A 156 2.36 13.46 -4.81
CA CYS A 156 2.99 12.25 -4.25
C CYS A 156 2.35 11.76 -2.93
N ASN A 157 1.75 12.65 -2.14
CA ASN A 157 1.14 12.31 -0.84
C ASN A 157 -0.30 11.83 -0.93
N SER A 158 -0.80 11.62 -2.15
CA SER A 158 -2.14 11.23 -2.51
C SER A 158 -3.24 12.24 -2.21
N ILE A 159 -4.20 12.33 -3.13
CA ILE A 159 -5.35 13.23 -3.05
C ILE A 159 -6.62 12.49 -3.44
N LEU A 160 -7.75 12.94 -2.90
CA LEU A 160 -9.06 12.39 -3.24
C LEU A 160 -9.64 13.11 -4.44
N THR A 161 -10.02 12.33 -5.44
CA THR A 161 -10.66 12.79 -6.68
C THR A 161 -12.01 12.09 -6.86
N ASP A 162 -12.78 12.54 -7.86
CA ASP A 162 -13.98 11.85 -8.34
C ASP A 162 -14.99 11.57 -7.20
N GLU A 163 -15.42 12.63 -6.52
CA GLU A 163 -16.39 12.56 -5.41
C GLU A 163 -15.90 11.68 -4.23
N ARG A 164 -14.58 11.63 -3.99
CA ARG A 164 -13.92 10.82 -2.95
C ARG A 164 -13.96 9.31 -3.24
N ARG A 165 -14.29 8.91 -4.47
CA ARG A 165 -14.35 7.50 -4.88
C ARG A 165 -13.03 7.01 -5.46
N LYS A 166 -12.13 7.92 -5.84
CA LYS A 166 -10.78 7.61 -6.26
C LYS A 166 -9.74 8.36 -5.42
N ARG A 167 -8.56 7.76 -5.30
CA ARG A 167 -7.38 8.39 -4.73
C ARG A 167 -6.29 8.38 -5.79
N PHE A 168 -5.83 9.56 -6.16
CA PHE A 168 -4.74 9.76 -7.10
C PHE A 168 -3.44 9.97 -6.35
N MET A 169 -2.32 9.43 -6.85
CA MET A 169 -0.98 9.77 -6.40
C MET A 169 0.05 9.64 -7.53
N LEU A 170 1.18 10.33 -7.40
CA LEU A 170 2.34 10.14 -8.28
C LEU A 170 3.35 9.19 -7.64
N GLU A 171 3.88 8.26 -8.44
CA GLU A 171 5.06 7.50 -8.05
C GLU A 171 6.26 8.43 -7.99
N ARG A 172 6.81 8.61 -6.79
CA ARG A 172 7.79 9.66 -6.48
C ARG A 172 9.06 9.64 -7.34
N SER A 173 9.46 8.47 -7.83
CA SER A 173 10.66 8.28 -8.65
C SER A 173 10.46 8.62 -10.12
N THR A 174 9.28 8.30 -10.67
CA THR A 174 9.05 8.35 -12.12
C THR A 174 8.01 9.38 -12.53
N GLY A 175 7.24 9.93 -11.58
CA GLY A 175 6.10 10.80 -11.88
C GLY A 175 4.94 10.04 -12.54
N LYS A 176 5.00 8.71 -12.61
CA LYS A 176 3.93 7.89 -13.18
C LYS A 176 2.70 7.90 -12.28
N LYS A 177 1.52 7.95 -12.88
CA LYS A 177 0.25 8.04 -12.17
C LYS A 177 -0.09 6.71 -11.49
N CYS A 178 -0.58 6.76 -10.26
CA CYS A 178 -1.19 5.64 -9.55
C CYS A 178 -2.61 6.02 -9.10
N TYR A 179 -3.51 5.04 -9.11
CA TYR A 179 -4.87 5.20 -8.64
C TYR A 179 -5.23 4.13 -7.62
N VAL A 180 -6.01 4.52 -6.62
CA VAL A 180 -6.80 3.58 -5.82
C VAL A 180 -8.27 3.90 -6.08
N LEU A 181 -9.02 2.91 -6.55
CA LEU A 181 -10.46 2.95 -6.75
C LEU A 181 -11.12 2.39 -5.51
N SER A 182 -12.01 3.15 -4.87
CA SER A 182 -12.73 2.68 -3.67
C SER A 182 -13.66 1.52 -3.99
N ALA A 183 -14.05 0.75 -2.98
CA ALA A 183 -15.09 -0.28 -3.11
C ALA A 183 -16.40 0.26 -3.71
N ARG A 184 -16.72 1.55 -3.51
CA ARG A 184 -17.89 2.23 -4.09
C ARG A 184 -17.77 2.46 -5.60
N ASP A 185 -16.56 2.43 -6.14
CA ASP A 185 -16.28 2.56 -7.58
C ASP A 185 -16.18 1.19 -8.28
N LEU A 186 -16.40 0.10 -7.55
CA LEU A 186 -16.39 -1.27 -8.08
C LEU A 186 -17.80 -1.78 -8.40
N ASP A 187 -17.88 -2.65 -9.40
CA ASP A 187 -19.06 -3.45 -9.69
C ASP A 187 -19.01 -4.75 -8.88
N ILE A 188 -19.71 -4.76 -7.75
CA ILE A 188 -19.80 -5.91 -6.85
C ILE A 188 -21.14 -6.59 -7.08
N THR A 189 -21.12 -7.86 -7.48
CA THR A 189 -22.34 -8.64 -7.65
C THR A 189 -23.13 -8.72 -6.34
N TRP A 190 -24.38 -8.27 -6.40
CA TRP A 190 -25.27 -8.07 -5.25
C TRP A 190 -24.80 -7.05 -4.20
N GLY A 191 -23.83 -6.18 -4.52
CA GLY A 191 -23.27 -5.19 -3.59
C GLY A 191 -24.28 -4.18 -3.00
N ASN A 192 -25.40 -3.96 -3.70
CA ASN A 192 -26.50 -3.09 -3.22
C ASN A 192 -27.54 -3.83 -2.37
N ASP A 193 -27.42 -5.16 -2.23
CA ASP A 193 -28.34 -5.98 -1.45
C ASP A 193 -27.80 -6.20 -0.04
N GLN A 194 -28.46 -5.58 0.94
CA GLN A 194 -28.07 -5.62 2.35
C GLN A 194 -28.12 -7.02 2.98
N ARG A 195 -28.72 -8.01 2.30
CA ARG A 195 -28.72 -9.43 2.73
C ARG A 195 -27.36 -10.10 2.51
N TYR A 196 -26.59 -9.61 1.54
CA TYR A 196 -25.36 -10.22 1.07
C TYR A 196 -24.14 -9.34 1.35
N TRP A 197 -24.29 -8.02 1.25
CA TRP A 197 -23.22 -7.06 1.47
C TRP A 197 -23.66 -5.97 2.44
N ARG A 198 -22.72 -5.44 3.20
CA ARG A 198 -22.93 -4.29 4.06
C ARG A 198 -21.86 -3.25 3.78
N TRP A 199 -22.30 -2.01 3.60
CA TRP A 199 -21.40 -0.86 3.56
C TRP A 199 -21.20 -0.37 4.98
N GLU A 200 -19.96 -0.41 5.45
CA GLU A 200 -19.60 0.02 6.81
C GLU A 200 -18.64 1.22 6.72
N SER A 201 -18.70 2.10 7.71
CA SER A 201 -17.68 3.14 7.88
C SER A 201 -16.33 2.48 8.06
N ALA A 202 -15.36 2.94 7.29
CA ALA A 202 -14.04 2.35 7.29
C ALA A 202 -13.30 2.62 8.63
N PRO A 203 -12.40 1.73 9.06
CA PRO A 203 -11.54 1.99 10.21
C PRO A 203 -10.65 3.22 9.96
N GLU A 204 -10.13 3.84 11.03
CA GLU A 204 -9.35 5.10 10.96
C GLU A 204 -8.10 5.03 10.06
N ASN A 205 -7.60 3.82 9.80
CA ASN A 205 -6.44 3.55 8.95
C ASN A 205 -6.80 3.27 7.48
N SER A 206 -8.08 3.41 7.09
CA SER A 206 -8.52 3.21 5.71
C SER A 206 -8.26 4.43 4.82
N ARG A 207 -8.00 4.17 3.54
CA ARG A 207 -7.87 5.17 2.48
C ARG A 207 -9.19 5.86 2.14
N PHE A 208 -10.33 5.21 2.40
CA PHE A 208 -11.67 5.71 2.09
C PHE A 208 -12.54 5.77 3.34
N SER A 209 -13.68 6.46 3.26
CA SER A 209 -14.62 6.58 4.39
C SER A 209 -15.55 5.38 4.55
N GLU A 210 -15.71 4.58 3.49
CA GLU A 210 -16.58 3.40 3.47
C GLU A 210 -15.87 2.21 2.83
N VAL A 211 -16.21 1.02 3.30
CA VAL A 211 -15.72 -0.27 2.80
C VAL A 211 -16.90 -1.22 2.56
N ALA A 212 -16.73 -2.18 1.64
CA ALA A 212 -17.74 -3.20 1.36
C ALA A 212 -17.43 -4.48 2.13
N LYS A 213 -18.34 -4.89 3.02
CA LYS A 213 -18.22 -6.11 3.80
C LYS A 213 -19.17 -7.19 3.30
N LEU A 214 -18.60 -8.33 2.95
CA LEU A 214 -19.33 -9.52 2.55
C LEU A 214 -19.96 -10.20 3.76
N LEU A 215 -21.29 -10.21 3.84
CA LEU A 215 -22.03 -10.94 4.86
C LEU A 215 -22.08 -12.43 4.52
N GLN A 216 -22.61 -12.77 3.34
CA GLN A 216 -22.60 -14.13 2.82
C GLN A 216 -22.97 -14.16 1.33
N VAL A 217 -22.23 -14.87 0.48
CA VAL A 217 -22.63 -15.17 -0.92
C VAL A 217 -22.16 -16.55 -1.35
N CYS A 218 -22.90 -17.22 -2.23
CA CYS A 218 -22.45 -18.45 -2.89
C CYS A 218 -21.68 -18.18 -4.20
N TRP A 219 -21.90 -17.02 -4.82
CA TRP A 219 -21.21 -16.54 -6.02
C TRP A 219 -20.51 -15.22 -5.69
N LEU A 220 -19.18 -15.21 -5.77
CA LEU A 220 -18.39 -13.99 -5.60
C LEU A 220 -17.98 -13.48 -6.98
N ASN A 221 -18.28 -12.23 -7.28
CA ASN A 221 -17.75 -11.52 -8.44
C ASN A 221 -17.58 -10.03 -8.10
N ILE A 222 -16.36 -9.53 -8.27
CA ILE A 222 -15.94 -8.16 -8.05
C ILE A 222 -15.23 -7.71 -9.31
N ALA A 223 -15.74 -6.69 -9.96
CA ALA A 223 -15.14 -6.11 -11.15
C ALA A 223 -14.92 -4.62 -10.98
N GLY A 224 -14.04 -4.06 -11.80
CA GLY A 224 -13.93 -2.62 -11.93
C GLY A 224 -13.24 -2.24 -13.24
N ARG A 225 -13.19 -0.94 -13.47
CA ARG A 225 -12.82 -0.37 -14.75
C ARG A 225 -12.00 0.89 -14.53
N ILE A 226 -11.00 1.10 -15.37
CA ILE A 226 -10.27 2.37 -15.46
C ILE A 226 -10.01 2.70 -16.93
N ASN A 227 -10.18 3.96 -17.31
CA ASN A 227 -9.87 4.39 -18.67
C ASN A 227 -8.34 4.50 -18.83
N ILE A 228 -7.81 3.99 -19.94
CA ILE A 228 -6.38 3.99 -20.21
C ILE A 228 -5.76 5.39 -20.26
N CYS A 229 -6.52 6.41 -20.68
CA CYS A 229 -6.09 7.81 -20.70
C CYS A 229 -5.90 8.41 -19.32
N GLU A 230 -6.50 7.83 -18.27
CA GLU A 230 -6.24 8.27 -16.91
C GLU A 230 -4.81 7.88 -16.46
N LEU A 231 -4.16 6.93 -17.14
CA LEU A 231 -2.87 6.36 -16.80
C LEU A 231 -1.72 7.02 -17.56
N THR A 232 -0.48 6.73 -17.17
CA THR A 232 0.70 7.20 -17.89
C THR A 232 0.96 6.29 -19.10
N PRO A 233 1.14 6.83 -20.31
CA PRO A 233 1.55 6.05 -21.49
C PRO A 233 2.88 5.32 -21.31
N ASP A 234 3.14 4.34 -22.18
CA ASP A 234 4.37 3.54 -22.22
C ASP A 234 4.76 2.98 -20.84
N THR A 235 3.77 2.45 -20.13
CA THR A 235 3.92 2.01 -18.74
C THR A 235 3.22 0.69 -18.50
N GLU A 236 3.91 -0.22 -17.83
CA GLU A 236 3.33 -1.45 -17.31
C GLU A 236 2.72 -1.20 -15.94
N TYR A 237 1.50 -1.68 -15.75
CA TYR A 237 0.69 -1.48 -14.56
C TYR A 237 0.30 -2.82 -13.95
N GLY A 238 0.37 -2.89 -12.63
CA GLY A 238 -0.18 -3.97 -11.83
C GLY A 238 -1.49 -3.56 -11.18
N VAL A 239 -2.43 -4.50 -11.09
CA VAL A 239 -3.75 -4.34 -10.47
C VAL A 239 -3.80 -5.17 -9.19
N TYR A 240 -4.07 -4.53 -8.06
CA TYR A 240 -4.06 -5.14 -6.74
C TYR A 240 -5.39 -4.94 -6.04
N LEU A 241 -6.03 -6.02 -5.58
CA LEU A 241 -7.16 -5.92 -4.68
C LEU A 241 -6.66 -5.66 -3.27
N ILE A 242 -7.22 -4.62 -2.65
CA ILE A 242 -7.00 -4.32 -1.24
C ILE A 242 -8.19 -4.82 -0.44
N TYR A 243 -7.90 -5.76 0.45
CA TYR A 243 -8.92 -6.43 1.24
C TYR A 243 -8.44 -6.74 2.66
N SER A 244 -9.37 -7.05 3.53
CA SER A 244 -9.07 -7.70 4.81
C SER A 244 -10.08 -8.84 5.02
N ILE A 245 -9.74 -9.75 5.93
CA ILE A 245 -10.58 -10.90 6.24
C ILE A 245 -10.94 -10.87 7.73
N GLN A 246 -12.24 -10.82 8.02
CA GLN A 246 -12.74 -10.78 9.38
C GLN A 246 -12.49 -12.11 10.11
N ASN A 247 -12.24 -12.03 11.43
CA ASN A 247 -12.33 -13.19 12.31
C ASN A 247 -13.66 -13.93 12.15
N GLY A 248 -13.61 -15.25 11.93
CA GLY A 248 -14.79 -16.09 11.71
C GLY A 248 -15.28 -16.13 10.26
N SER A 249 -14.54 -15.56 9.30
CA SER A 249 -14.77 -15.76 7.87
C SER A 249 -14.77 -17.24 7.48
N PHE A 250 -15.56 -17.60 6.46
CA PHE A 250 -15.57 -18.95 5.89
C PHE A 250 -15.71 -18.90 4.36
N GLY A 251 -15.43 -20.03 3.69
CA GLY A 251 -15.64 -20.21 2.25
C GLY A 251 -14.60 -19.59 1.32
N LEU A 252 -13.68 -18.77 1.82
CA LEU A 252 -12.64 -18.08 1.05
C LEU A 252 -11.33 -18.88 0.90
N TYR A 253 -11.26 -20.10 1.45
CA TYR A 253 -10.03 -20.92 1.44
C TYR A 253 -9.61 -21.45 0.07
N GLY A 254 -10.54 -21.49 -0.90
CA GLY A 254 -10.25 -21.91 -2.26
C GLY A 254 -9.55 -20.81 -3.07
N SER A 255 -9.05 -21.15 -4.26
CA SER A 255 -8.58 -20.13 -5.20
C SER A 255 -9.75 -19.36 -5.81
N GLN A 256 -9.55 -18.08 -6.06
CA GLN A 256 -10.39 -17.24 -6.91
C GLN A 256 -9.71 -17.08 -8.27
N GLU A 257 -10.51 -16.80 -9.29
CA GLU A 257 -10.03 -16.52 -10.63
C GLU A 257 -9.97 -15.01 -10.82
N ALA A 258 -8.78 -14.49 -11.11
CA ALA A 258 -8.57 -13.09 -11.43
C ALA A 258 -8.24 -12.94 -12.91
N SER A 259 -8.76 -11.89 -13.54
CA SER A 259 -8.37 -11.52 -14.91
C SER A 259 -8.27 -10.02 -15.09
N VAL A 260 -7.39 -9.61 -15.99
CA VAL A 260 -7.25 -8.25 -16.48
C VAL A 260 -7.43 -8.30 -18.01
N ALA A 261 -8.16 -7.32 -18.54
CA ALA A 261 -8.44 -7.18 -19.96
C ALA A 261 -8.30 -5.73 -20.38
N VAL A 262 -7.74 -5.50 -21.56
CA VAL A 262 -7.62 -4.19 -22.19
C VAL A 262 -8.53 -4.21 -23.42
N GLY A 263 -9.56 -3.37 -23.43
CA GLY A 263 -10.61 -3.41 -24.45
C GLY A 263 -11.39 -4.73 -24.44
N GLN A 264 -11.36 -5.48 -25.55
CA GLN A 264 -11.98 -6.82 -25.66
C GLN A 264 -10.97 -7.98 -25.48
N ILE A 265 -9.70 -7.66 -25.23
CA ILE A 265 -8.62 -8.64 -25.18
C ILE A 265 -8.26 -8.91 -23.72
N ILE A 266 -8.36 -10.16 -23.29
CA ILE A 266 -7.88 -10.58 -21.96
C ILE A 266 -6.35 -10.53 -22.00
N SER A 267 -5.74 -9.63 -21.22
CA SER A 267 -4.29 -9.52 -21.09
C SER A 267 -3.74 -10.65 -20.24
N GLN A 268 -4.44 -11.00 -19.16
CA GLN A 268 -3.99 -12.01 -18.21
C GLN A 268 -5.16 -12.67 -17.48
N GLN A 269 -4.99 -13.94 -17.13
CA GLN A 269 -5.91 -14.69 -16.26
C GLN A 269 -5.08 -15.57 -15.32
N ARG A 270 -5.40 -15.56 -14.02
CA ARG A 270 -4.64 -16.29 -13.00
C ARG A 270 -5.50 -16.73 -11.83
N LYS A 271 -4.94 -17.64 -11.03
CA LYS A 271 -5.52 -18.01 -9.75
C LYS A 271 -4.90 -17.18 -8.65
N VAL A 272 -5.74 -16.64 -7.78
CA VAL A 272 -5.32 -15.92 -6.58
C VAL A 272 -5.93 -16.57 -5.35
N HIS A 273 -5.32 -16.38 -4.18
CA HIS A 273 -5.83 -16.90 -2.93
C HIS A 273 -5.99 -15.75 -1.94
N LEU A 274 -7.21 -15.54 -1.46
CA LEU A 274 -7.49 -14.57 -0.40
C LEU A 274 -7.17 -15.21 0.96
N MET A 275 -5.99 -14.93 1.49
CA MET A 275 -5.50 -15.52 2.74
C MET A 275 -5.35 -14.45 3.79
N ARG A 276 -5.79 -14.74 5.01
CA ARG A 276 -5.46 -13.92 6.17
C ARG A 276 -4.10 -14.35 6.70
N ASP A 277 -3.11 -13.49 6.55
CA ASP A 277 -1.75 -13.68 7.08
C ASP A 277 -1.50 -12.85 8.35
N HIS A 278 -2.13 -11.68 8.48
CA HIS A 278 -2.10 -10.81 9.66
C HIS A 278 -3.38 -9.98 9.83
N ASP A 279 -3.47 -9.25 10.94
CA ASP A 279 -4.53 -8.27 11.17
C ASP A 279 -4.21 -6.98 10.42
N GLY A 280 -5.00 -6.65 9.40
CA GLY A 280 -4.79 -5.44 8.61
C GLY A 280 -5.34 -5.53 7.19
N TRP A 281 -5.01 -4.50 6.39
CA TRP A 281 -5.24 -4.48 4.95
C TRP A 281 -4.17 -5.30 4.24
N LEU A 282 -4.62 -6.13 3.31
CA LEU A 282 -3.84 -7.05 2.50
C LEU A 282 -3.97 -6.66 1.04
N GLU A 283 -2.93 -6.94 0.26
CA GLU A 283 -2.93 -6.75 -1.18
C GLU A 283 -2.76 -8.10 -1.89
N VAL A 284 -3.56 -8.35 -2.91
CA VAL A 284 -3.37 -9.48 -3.82
C VAL A 284 -3.36 -9.00 -5.27
N GLU A 285 -2.37 -9.44 -6.02
CA GLU A 285 -2.21 -9.08 -7.43
C GLU A 285 -3.21 -9.85 -8.30
N LEU A 286 -4.13 -9.11 -8.92
CA LEU A 286 -5.12 -9.65 -9.87
C LEU A 286 -4.50 -9.88 -11.24
N GLY A 287 -3.56 -9.02 -11.62
CA GLY A 287 -2.77 -9.17 -12.83
C GLY A 287 -2.13 -7.87 -13.29
N ASP A 288 -1.53 -7.91 -14.47
CA ASP A 288 -0.82 -6.79 -15.09
C ASP A 288 -1.32 -6.50 -16.52
N PHE A 289 -1.02 -5.28 -16.99
CA PHE A 289 -1.28 -4.83 -18.36
C PHE A 289 -0.31 -3.72 -18.76
N ARG A 290 -0.09 -3.56 -20.08
CA ARG A 290 0.71 -2.47 -20.63
C ARG A 290 -0.19 -1.39 -21.22
N VAL A 291 0.15 -0.14 -20.94
CA VAL A 291 -0.39 1.04 -21.62
C VAL A 291 0.54 1.40 -22.77
N ASP A 292 0.04 1.36 -24.00
CA ASP A 292 0.80 1.72 -25.20
C ASP A 292 0.57 3.20 -25.57
N ASP A 293 1.54 3.82 -26.23
CA ASP A 293 1.49 5.24 -26.63
C ASP A 293 0.44 5.53 -27.71
N VAL A 294 -0.14 4.49 -28.33
CA VAL A 294 -1.12 4.58 -29.43
C VAL A 294 -2.48 3.96 -29.05
N SER A 295 -2.72 3.73 -27.75
CA SER A 295 -4.01 3.21 -27.28
C SER A 295 -5.17 4.15 -27.63
N ASP A 296 -6.32 3.59 -28.00
CA ASP A 296 -7.55 4.36 -28.27
C ASP A 296 -8.00 5.05 -26.98
N GLU A 297 -8.35 6.34 -27.05
CA GLU A 297 -8.76 7.13 -25.88
C GLU A 297 -10.02 6.58 -25.17
N ASN A 298 -10.76 5.70 -25.84
CA ASN A 298 -11.94 5.02 -25.31
C ASN A 298 -11.63 3.62 -24.76
N GLU A 299 -10.38 3.18 -24.79
CA GLU A 299 -10.01 1.86 -24.32
C GLU A 299 -10.09 1.78 -22.79
N ILE A 300 -10.81 0.75 -22.32
CA ILE A 300 -11.08 0.54 -20.90
C ILE A 300 -10.32 -0.69 -20.47
N VAL A 301 -9.57 -0.54 -19.38
CA VAL A 301 -8.99 -1.67 -18.66
C VAL A 301 -10.04 -2.20 -17.70
N GLN A 302 -10.39 -3.47 -17.85
CA GLN A 302 -11.31 -4.18 -16.99
C GLN A 302 -10.53 -5.19 -16.15
N PHE A 303 -10.79 -5.21 -14.86
CA PHE A 303 -10.26 -6.23 -13.96
C PHE A 303 -11.42 -6.90 -13.23
N GLU A 304 -11.28 -8.20 -13.02
CA GLU A 304 -12.31 -9.05 -12.43
C GLU A 304 -11.67 -10.02 -11.45
N LEU A 305 -12.31 -10.23 -10.29
CA LEU A 305 -12.05 -11.31 -9.37
C LEU A 305 -13.36 -12.08 -9.16
N LYS A 306 -13.40 -13.33 -9.57
CA LYS A 306 -14.58 -14.19 -9.49
C LYS A 306 -14.29 -15.56 -8.89
N GLU A 307 -15.38 -16.27 -8.60
CA GLU A 307 -15.32 -17.67 -8.17
C GLU A 307 -14.58 -18.57 -9.17
N ASP A 308 -13.75 -19.49 -8.69
CA ASP A 308 -13.22 -20.58 -9.55
C ASP A 308 -14.35 -21.54 -9.91
N SER A 309 -14.77 -21.48 -11.17
CA SER A 309 -15.88 -22.23 -11.76
C SER A 309 -15.77 -23.76 -11.61
N ARG A 310 -14.59 -24.31 -11.31
CA ARG A 310 -14.38 -25.77 -11.21
C ARG A 310 -14.89 -26.42 -9.93
N PHE A 311 -15.18 -25.65 -8.87
CA PHE A 311 -15.79 -26.21 -7.67
C PHE A 311 -17.25 -26.64 -7.88
N ASN A 312 -17.91 -26.13 -8.93
CA ASN A 312 -19.30 -26.47 -9.25
C ASN A 312 -19.46 -27.73 -10.13
N SER A 313 -18.37 -28.33 -10.61
CA SER A 313 -18.41 -29.39 -11.62
C SER A 313 -17.98 -30.78 -11.14
N SER A 314 -17.91 -31.05 -9.83
CA SER A 314 -17.66 -32.43 -9.35
C SER A 314 -18.94 -33.28 -9.41
N PRO A 315 -19.03 -34.30 -10.28
CA PRO A 315 -20.23 -35.11 -10.41
C PRO A 315 -20.34 -36.05 -9.20
N GLY A 316 -21.36 -35.86 -8.36
CA GLY A 316 -21.70 -36.80 -7.28
C GLY A 316 -22.04 -36.21 -5.91
N LEU A 317 -22.02 -34.88 -5.73
CA LEU A 317 -22.43 -34.25 -4.48
C LEU A 317 -23.89 -33.76 -4.58
N LYS A 318 -24.72 -34.17 -3.61
CA LYS A 318 -26.15 -33.79 -3.50
C LYS A 318 -26.32 -32.27 -3.51
N GLU A 319 -27.38 -31.78 -4.15
CA GLU A 319 -27.73 -30.36 -4.36
C GLU A 319 -27.60 -29.47 -3.09
N ASP A 320 -27.87 -30.01 -1.90
CA ASP A 320 -27.79 -29.25 -0.64
C ASP A 320 -26.36 -28.99 -0.13
N LYS A 321 -25.32 -29.56 -0.77
CA LYS A 321 -23.89 -29.25 -0.53
C LYS A 321 -23.28 -28.31 -1.58
N MET A 322 -24.07 -27.80 -2.54
CA MET A 322 -23.55 -27.13 -3.74
C MET A 322 -23.29 -25.62 -3.63
N LEU A 323 -23.66 -24.97 -2.53
CA LEU A 323 -23.41 -23.54 -2.36
C LEU A 323 -22.22 -23.35 -1.42
N ASN A 324 -21.02 -23.20 -1.99
CA ASN A 324 -19.82 -22.83 -1.24
C ASN A 324 -19.94 -21.37 -0.76
N TRP A 325 -20.73 -21.15 0.29
CA TRP A 325 -20.99 -19.84 0.87
C TRP A 325 -19.73 -19.21 1.43
N LYS A 326 -19.57 -17.91 1.23
CA LYS A 326 -18.39 -17.11 1.59
C LYS A 326 -18.80 -15.91 2.41
N SER A 327 -18.05 -15.60 3.45
CA SER A 327 -18.33 -14.48 4.34
C SER A 327 -17.05 -13.83 4.85
N GLY A 328 -17.17 -12.62 5.38
CA GLY A 328 -16.12 -11.96 6.14
C GLY A 328 -15.02 -11.30 5.29
N LEU A 329 -15.13 -11.31 3.96
CA LEU A 329 -14.29 -10.47 3.10
C LEU A 329 -14.68 -9.00 3.28
N ILE A 330 -13.70 -8.13 3.49
CA ILE A 330 -13.88 -6.68 3.53
C ILE A 330 -13.04 -6.08 2.43
N ILE A 331 -13.63 -5.27 1.56
CA ILE A 331 -12.98 -4.67 0.41
C ILE A 331 -12.82 -3.19 0.66
N GLU A 332 -11.59 -2.70 0.57
CA GLU A 332 -11.30 -1.27 0.57
C GLU A 332 -11.38 -0.71 -0.85
N GLY A 333 -10.81 -1.45 -1.82
CA GLY A 333 -10.72 -0.98 -3.19
C GLY A 333 -9.74 -1.78 -4.05
N ILE A 334 -9.43 -1.22 -5.21
CA ILE A 334 -8.42 -1.73 -6.17
C ILE A 334 -7.35 -0.66 -6.35
N GLU A 335 -6.08 -1.04 -6.24
CA GLU A 335 -4.95 -0.18 -6.60
C GLU A 335 -4.40 -0.56 -7.98
N VAL A 336 -4.20 0.46 -8.81
CA VAL A 336 -3.56 0.38 -10.12
C VAL A 336 -2.29 1.22 -10.04
N LYS A 337 -1.13 0.57 -10.05
CA LYS A 337 0.18 1.22 -9.89
C LYS A 337 1.21 0.70 -10.90
N PRO A 338 2.16 1.53 -11.35
CA PRO A 338 3.24 1.08 -12.23
C PRO A 338 4.01 -0.09 -11.60
N THR A 339 4.38 -1.08 -12.42
CA THR A 339 5.32 -2.12 -12.02
C THR A 339 6.74 -1.65 -12.34
N MET A 340 7.69 -1.95 -11.45
CA MET A 340 9.10 -1.73 -11.77
C MET A 340 9.47 -2.68 -12.90
N GLU A 341 9.81 -2.16 -14.07
CA GLU A 341 10.34 -2.96 -15.18
C GLU A 341 11.49 -3.82 -14.64
N ALA A 342 11.39 -5.14 -14.80
CA ALA A 342 12.56 -5.98 -14.72
C ALA A 342 13.48 -5.51 -15.85
N LYS A 343 14.52 -4.74 -15.52
CA LYS A 343 15.59 -4.41 -16.46
C LYS A 343 16.12 -5.72 -17.02
N HIS A 344 15.76 -6.04 -18.26
CA HIS A 344 16.22 -7.21 -19.00
C HIS A 344 17.70 -7.09 -19.39
#